data_AF-R7H7D4-F1
#
_entry.id   AF-R7H7D4-F1
#
_cell.length_a   1.000
_cell.length_b   1.000
_cell.length_c   1.000
_cell.angle_alpha   90.00
_cell.angle_beta   90.00
_cell.angle_gamma   90.00
#
_symmetry.space_group_name_H-M   'P 1'
#
loop_
_entity.id
_entity.type
_entity.pdbx_description
1 polymer ?
#
loop_
_entity_poly.entity_id
_entity_poly.type
_entity_poly.pdbx_seq_one_letter_code
_entity_poly.pdbx_strand_id
1 'polypeptide(L)'
;MLFSKKTPEEKMEKLVHRKAWGELSEYMFKDKEHKIALAQALGTSETEEAIDLLMELVESKDQDILEAACESLKKVGDDHNTTELLRILQTIPEENEPLRKKISETIQVLHKRG
;
A
#
# COMPACT_ATOMS: atom_id res chain seq x y z
N MET A 1 -5.95 33.87 -9.71
CA MET A 1 -6.25 32.90 -8.64
C MET A 1 -5.92 31.52 -9.18
N LEU A 2 -4.81 30.93 -8.74
CA LEU A 2 -4.40 29.58 -9.14
C LEU A 2 -5.18 28.59 -8.29
N PHE A 3 -6.21 27.97 -8.86
CA PHE A 3 -6.75 26.75 -8.29
C PHE A 3 -5.67 25.67 -8.46
N SER A 4 -4.84 25.45 -7.45
CA SER A 4 -4.02 24.24 -7.38
C SER A 4 -5.00 23.07 -7.38
N LYS A 5 -5.12 22.39 -8.53
CA LYS A 5 -5.85 21.13 -8.59
C LYS A 5 -5.17 20.22 -7.58
N LYS A 6 -5.96 19.72 -6.62
CA LYS A 6 -5.46 18.77 -5.62
C LYS A 6 -4.89 17.56 -6.35
N THR A 7 -3.76 17.06 -5.86
CA THR A 7 -3.19 15.82 -6.41
C THR A 7 -4.13 14.65 -6.12
N PRO A 8 -4.04 13.55 -6.88
CA PRO A 8 -4.80 12.33 -6.58
C PRO A 8 -4.61 11.86 -5.13
N GLU A 9 -3.37 11.93 -4.63
CA GLU A 9 -2.99 11.61 -3.25
C GLU A 9 -3.74 12.48 -2.23
N GLU A 10 -3.68 13.81 -2.33
CA GLU A 10 -4.39 14.72 -1.41
C GLU A 10 -5.91 14.53 -1.42
N LYS A 11 -6.47 14.06 -2.55
CA LYS A 11 -7.89 13.69 -2.63
C LYS A 11 -8.14 12.40 -1.84
N MET A 12 -7.32 11.38 -2.05
CA MET A 12 -7.46 10.07 -1.41
C MET A 12 -7.22 10.16 0.10
N GLU A 13 -6.26 10.97 0.58
CA GLU A 13 -6.05 11.21 2.02
C GLU A 13 -7.32 11.75 2.70
N LYS A 14 -8.06 12.64 2.01
CA LYS A 14 -9.35 13.14 2.54
C LYS A 14 -10.41 12.04 2.58
N LEU A 15 -10.40 11.11 1.62
CA LEU A 15 -11.30 9.96 1.62
C LEU A 15 -10.94 9.00 2.76
N VAL A 16 -9.65 8.78 3.01
CA VAL A 16 -9.15 7.99 4.16
C VAL A 16 -9.61 8.60 5.47
N HIS A 17 -9.39 9.90 5.68
CA HIS A 17 -9.86 10.60 6.89
C HIS A 17 -11.39 10.55 7.09
N ARG A 18 -12.16 10.47 5.99
CA ARG A 18 -13.62 10.34 6.02
C ARG A 18 -14.09 8.89 6.07
N LYS A 19 -13.17 7.91 6.06
CA LYS A 19 -13.46 6.47 6.01
C LYS A 19 -14.32 6.08 4.81
N ALA A 20 -14.12 6.75 3.67
CA ALA A 20 -14.86 6.48 2.43
C ALA A 20 -14.24 5.28 1.68
N TRP A 21 -14.16 4.12 2.34
CA TRP A 21 -13.47 2.92 1.84
C TRP A 21 -14.04 2.39 0.53
N GLY A 22 -15.36 2.49 0.33
CA GLY A 22 -16.01 2.12 -0.93
C GLY A 22 -15.58 3.00 -2.11
N GLU A 23 -15.28 4.28 -1.89
CA GLU A 23 -14.73 5.15 -2.94
C GLU A 23 -13.24 4.89 -3.16
N LEU A 24 -12.50 4.58 -2.09
CA LEU A 24 -11.06 4.27 -2.17
C LEU A 24 -10.81 2.98 -2.96
N SER A 25 -11.63 1.94 -2.76
CA SER A 25 -11.45 0.65 -3.45
C SER A 25 -11.65 0.77 -4.97
N GLU A 26 -12.44 1.73 -5.47
CA GLU A 26 -12.57 1.97 -6.92
C GLU A 26 -11.23 2.33 -7.58
N TYR A 27 -10.29 2.93 -6.83
CA TYR A 27 -8.98 3.29 -7.33
C TYR A 27 -8.06 2.09 -7.57
N MET A 28 -8.38 0.92 -6.99
CA MET A 28 -7.71 -0.35 -7.28
C MET A 28 -7.84 -0.78 -8.74
N PHE A 29 -8.82 -0.24 -9.46
CA PHE A 29 -9.09 -0.55 -10.87
C PHE A 29 -8.70 0.58 -11.84
N LYS A 30 -8.10 1.66 -11.33
CA LYS A 30 -7.61 2.78 -12.17
C LYS A 30 -6.18 2.55 -12.64
N ASP A 31 -5.62 3.56 -13.30
CA ASP A 31 -4.25 3.53 -13.79
C ASP A 31 -3.22 3.45 -12.66
N LYS A 32 -1.96 3.25 -13.07
CA LYS A 32 -0.82 3.12 -12.18
C LYS A 32 -0.65 4.32 -11.25
N GLU A 33 -0.80 5.54 -11.75
CA GLU A 33 -0.61 6.76 -10.95
C GLU A 33 -1.63 6.82 -9.81
N HIS A 34 -2.88 6.45 -10.09
CA HIS A 34 -3.92 6.38 -9.06
C HIS A 34 -3.65 5.30 -8.01
N LYS A 35 -3.10 4.15 -8.39
CA LYS A 35 -2.76 3.08 -7.44
C LYS A 35 -1.60 3.45 -6.53
N ILE A 36 -0.59 4.14 -7.08
CA ILE A 36 0.53 4.67 -6.29
C ILE A 36 0.02 5.71 -5.28
N ALA A 37 -0.80 6.66 -5.75
CA ALA A 37 -1.39 7.69 -4.89
C ALA A 37 -2.31 7.06 -3.82
N LEU A 38 -3.04 5.99 -4.17
CA LEU A 38 -3.87 5.26 -3.22
C LEU A 38 -3.01 4.64 -2.12
N ALA A 39 -1.94 3.91 -2.47
CA ALA A 39 -1.02 3.34 -1.49
C ALA A 39 -0.48 4.40 -0.53
N GLN A 40 0.01 5.51 -1.07
CA GLN A 40 0.57 6.62 -0.28
C GLN A 40 -0.46 7.19 0.70
N ALA A 41 -1.68 7.45 0.23
CA ALA A 41 -2.76 7.97 1.06
C ALA A 41 -3.20 7.00 2.16
N LEU A 42 -3.27 5.69 1.87
CA LEU A 42 -3.62 4.67 2.85
C LEU A 42 -2.57 4.58 3.97
N GLY A 43 -1.30 4.86 3.67
CA GLY A 43 -0.22 4.97 4.65
C GLY A 43 -0.35 6.09 5.69
N THR A 44 -1.48 6.81 5.71
CA THR A 44 -1.85 7.79 6.73
C THR A 44 -2.83 7.24 7.78
N SER A 45 -3.27 5.98 7.63
CA SER A 45 -4.24 5.36 8.53
C SER A 45 -3.86 3.93 8.91
N GLU A 46 -3.96 3.64 10.21
CA GLU A 46 -3.68 2.32 10.83
C GLU A 46 -4.95 1.45 10.94
N THR A 47 -6.02 1.81 10.23
CA THR A 47 -7.26 1.01 10.23
C THR A 47 -7.09 -0.27 9.42
N GLU A 48 -7.73 -1.36 9.85
CA GLU A 48 -7.73 -2.64 9.14
C GLU A 48 -8.11 -2.46 7.66
N GLU A 49 -9.11 -1.65 7.33
CA GLU A 49 -9.51 -1.44 5.93
C GLU A 49 -8.43 -0.75 5.07
N ALA A 50 -7.60 0.10 5.69
CA ALA A 50 -6.50 0.75 4.98
C ALA A 50 -5.37 -0.25 4.73
N ILE A 51 -5.09 -1.10 5.72
CA ILE A 51 -4.09 -2.15 5.64
C ILE A 51 -4.51 -3.22 4.62
N ASP A 52 -5.78 -3.63 4.60
CA ASP A 52 -6.31 -4.60 3.63
C ASP A 52 -6.12 -4.11 2.19
N LEU A 53 -6.47 -2.85 1.91
CA LEU A 53 -6.25 -2.26 0.59
C LEU A 53 -4.76 -2.16 0.24
N LEU A 54 -3.89 -1.87 1.22
CA LEU A 54 -2.45 -1.90 1.02
C LEU A 54 -1.95 -3.32 0.68
N MET A 55 -2.48 -4.36 1.33
CA MET A 55 -2.14 -5.76 1.03
C MET A 55 -2.53 -6.15 -0.40
N GLU A 56 -3.70 -5.73 -0.87
CA GLU A 56 -4.09 -5.94 -2.27
C GLU A 56 -3.12 -5.26 -3.25
N LEU A 57 -2.60 -4.07 -2.91
CA LEU A 57 -1.61 -3.36 -3.73
C LEU A 57 -0.24 -4.05 -3.73
N VAL A 58 0.13 -4.75 -2.66
CA VAL A 58 1.38 -5.55 -2.59
C VAL A 58 1.34 -6.74 -3.57
N GLU A 59 0.17 -7.27 -3.91
CA GLU A 59 0.05 -8.33 -4.93
C GLU A 59 0.22 -7.81 -6.37
N SER A 60 0.43 -6.50 -6.55
CA SER A 60 0.71 -5.90 -7.86
C SER A 60 2.03 -6.38 -8.46
N LYS A 61 2.01 -6.69 -9.75
CA LYS A 61 3.23 -6.99 -10.54
C LYS A 61 4.03 -5.75 -10.92
N ASP A 62 3.46 -4.56 -10.73
CA ASP A 62 4.15 -3.30 -11.00
C ASP A 62 5.01 -2.89 -9.81
N GLN A 63 6.30 -2.69 -10.07
CA GLN A 63 7.29 -2.41 -9.04
C GLN A 63 7.03 -1.09 -8.29
N ASP A 64 6.54 -0.05 -8.97
CA ASP A 64 6.33 1.25 -8.33
C ASP A 64 5.10 1.21 -7.41
N ILE A 65 4.07 0.46 -7.80
CA ILE A 65 2.89 0.22 -6.96
C ILE A 65 3.29 -0.59 -5.73
N LEU A 66 4.05 -1.68 -5.92
CA LEU A 66 4.54 -2.50 -4.81
C LEU A 66 5.37 -1.66 -3.84
N GLU A 67 6.28 -0.84 -4.37
CA GLU A 67 7.14 0.01 -3.55
C GLU A 67 6.31 0.99 -2.72
N ALA A 68 5.34 1.68 -3.32
CA ALA A 68 4.46 2.58 -2.59
C ALA A 68 3.64 1.86 -1.50
N ALA A 69 3.15 0.65 -1.80
CA ALA A 69 2.39 -0.15 -0.84
C ALA A 69 3.26 -0.63 0.33
N CYS A 70 4.43 -1.17 0.04
CA CYS A 70 5.40 -1.60 1.05
C CYS A 70 5.88 -0.44 1.93
N GLU A 71 6.23 0.72 1.36
CA GLU A 71 6.64 1.89 2.16
C GLU A 71 5.50 2.42 3.04
N SER A 72 4.25 2.27 2.60
CA SER A 72 3.07 2.65 3.40
C SER A 72 2.81 1.64 4.52
N LEU A 73 2.86 0.34 4.23
CA LEU A 73 2.77 -0.71 5.25
C LEU A 73 3.87 -0.60 6.30
N LYS A 74 5.12 -0.28 5.91
CA LYS A 74 6.20 -0.02 6.86
C LYS A 74 5.85 1.08 7.87
N LYS A 75 4.93 2.01 7.55
CA LYS A 75 4.49 3.09 8.44
C LYS A 75 3.32 2.68 9.34
N VAL A 76 2.30 2.03 8.77
CA VAL A 76 1.02 1.79 9.45
C VAL A 76 0.76 0.35 9.86
N GLY A 77 1.50 -0.61 9.30
CA GLY A 77 1.33 -2.03 9.59
C GLY A 77 1.99 -2.45 10.90
N ASP A 78 1.63 -3.64 11.36
CA ASP A 78 2.06 -4.26 12.60
C ASP A 78 2.54 -5.72 12.42
N ASP A 79 2.84 -6.40 13.53
CA ASP A 79 3.29 -7.79 13.52
C ASP A 79 2.24 -8.76 12.93
N HIS A 80 0.94 -8.46 13.03
CA HIS A 80 -0.11 -9.31 12.46
C HIS A 80 0.01 -9.39 10.93
N ASN A 81 0.41 -8.29 10.31
CA ASN A 81 0.58 -8.17 8.87
C ASN A 81 1.76 -8.97 8.29
N THR A 82 2.73 -9.37 9.13
CA THR A 82 3.92 -10.12 8.69
C THR A 82 3.57 -11.48 8.08
N THR A 83 2.54 -12.15 8.62
CA THR A 83 2.12 -13.48 8.15
C THR A 83 1.57 -13.42 6.72
N GLU A 84 0.75 -12.41 6.43
CA GLU A 84 0.21 -12.22 5.07
C GLU A 84 1.28 -11.79 4.08
N LEU A 85 2.20 -10.90 4.47
CA LEU A 85 3.33 -10.54 3.62
C LEU A 85 4.22 -11.75 3.29
N LEU A 86 4.43 -12.67 4.24
CA LEU A 86 5.14 -13.92 3.99
C LEU A 86 4.40 -14.82 2.98
N ARG A 87 3.06 -14.90 3.07
CA ARG A 87 2.24 -15.61 2.09
C ARG A 87 2.41 -14.99 0.69
N ILE A 88 2.32 -13.66 0.57
CA ILE A 88 2.49 -12.96 -0.70
C ILE A 88 3.89 -13.20 -1.26
N LEU A 89 4.93 -13.14 -0.42
CA LEU A 89 6.32 -13.42 -0.84
C LEU A 89 6.48 -14.81 -1.47
N GLN A 90 5.73 -15.82 -1.00
CA GLN A 90 5.74 -17.17 -1.57
C GLN A 90 5.06 -17.26 -2.94
N THR A 91 4.15 -16.33 -3.26
CA THR A 91 3.48 -16.27 -4.57
C THR A 91 4.34 -15.61 -5.65
N ILE A 92 5.36 -14.84 -5.26
CA ILE A 92 6.22 -14.12 -6.19
C ILE A 92 7.33 -15.05 -6.70
N PRO A 93 7.49 -15.21 -8.02
CA PRO A 93 8.52 -16.06 -8.62
C PRO A 93 9.92 -15.72 -8.10
N GLU A 94 10.76 -16.75 -7.90
CA GLU A 94 12.11 -16.60 -7.36
C GLU A 94 12.98 -15.68 -8.23
N GLU A 95 12.75 -15.66 -9.54
CA GLU A 95 13.48 -14.80 -10.47
C GLU A 95 13.21 -13.32 -10.23
N ASN A 96 12.12 -12.98 -9.54
CA ASN A 96 11.76 -11.61 -9.23
C ASN A 96 12.35 -11.13 -7.90
N GLU A 97 13.68 -11.26 -7.80
CA GLU A 97 14.50 -10.81 -6.67
C GLU A 97 14.17 -9.40 -6.17
N PRO A 98 13.98 -8.36 -7.03
CA PRO A 98 13.67 -7.02 -6.56
C PRO A 98 12.38 -6.94 -5.74
N LEU A 99 11.29 -7.57 -6.21
CA LEU A 99 10.01 -7.56 -5.48
C LEU A 99 10.09 -8.40 -4.20
N ARG A 100 10.73 -9.56 -4.27
CA ARG A 100 10.94 -10.44 -3.11
C ARG A 100 11.72 -9.75 -2.00
N LYS A 101 12.78 -9.02 -2.36
CA LYS A 101 13.59 -8.24 -1.43
C LYS A 101 12.77 -7.15 -0.76
N LYS A 102 11.94 -6.40 -1.51
CA LYS A 102 11.14 -5.30 -0.95
C LYS A 102 10.13 -5.79 0.10
N ILE A 103 9.45 -6.90 -0.18
CA ILE A 103 8.51 -7.50 0.79
C ILE A 103 9.27 -8.05 2.00
N SER A 104 10.41 -8.72 1.79
CA SER A 104 11.25 -9.21 2.88
C SER A 104 11.73 -8.10 3.81
N GLU A 105 12.16 -6.96 3.25
CA GLU A 105 12.53 -5.77 4.03
C GLU A 105 11.34 -5.22 4.82
N THR A 106 10.15 -5.19 4.21
CA THR A 106 8.92 -4.74 4.89
C THR A 106 8.60 -5.63 6.08
N ILE A 107 8.62 -6.95 5.91
CA ILE A 107 8.42 -7.92 7.01
C ILE A 107 9.44 -7.69 8.14
N GLN A 108 10.72 -7.51 7.81
CA GLN A 108 11.77 -7.26 8.81
C GLN A 108 11.55 -5.95 9.57
N VAL A 109 11.02 -4.91 8.92
CA VAL A 109 10.69 -3.65 9.58
C VAL A 109 9.52 -3.84 10.53
N LEU A 110 8.44 -4.50 10.07
CA LEU A 110 7.26 -4.73 10.90
C LEU A 110 7.59 -5.56 12.14
N HIS A 111 8.31 -6.66 11.97
CA HIS A 111 8.72 -7.54 13.08
C HIS A 111 9.60 -6.84 14.14
N LYS A 112 10.29 -5.76 13.80
CA LYS A 112 11.08 -4.97 14.76
C LYS A 112 10.23 -3.97 15.55
N ARG A 113 8.98 -3.73 15.13
CA ARG A 113 8.08 -2.74 15.74
C ARG A 113 7.13 -3.37 16.78
N GLY A 114 6.91 -4.68 16.73
CA GLY A 114 6.17 -5.44 17.74
C GLY A 114 6.98 -5.83 18.97
#